data_AF-A0A0F8ZYG4-F1
#
_entry.id   AF-A0A0F8ZYG4-F1
#
_cell.length_a   1.000
_cell.length_b   1.000
_cell.length_c   1.000
_cell.angle_alpha   90.00
_cell.angle_beta   90.00
_cell.angle_gamma   90.00
#
_symmetry.space_group_name_H-M   'P 1'
#
loop_
_entity.id
_entity.type
_entity.pdbx_description
1 polymer ?
#
loop_
_entity_poly.entity_id
_entity_poly.type
_entity_poly.pdbx_seq_one_letter_code
_entity_poly.pdbx_strand_id
1 'polypeptide(L)'
;MLSTNDVGVLFACMKAAYGHQWPHTAEAIPVWQNALRRFKPKQVMEAANKAVFRHKDFPPTIGQFLDIVDPPALPARPNTYLPAPESTQAQRAAQLTMLKIVVKHGPITKFTLNLMQDLKNAIVREHGYKPVDPDFIDDLHNQLMGLVEKQAA
;
A
#
# COMPACT_ATOMS: atom_id res chain seq x y z
N MET A 1 5.77 18.96 -23.21
CA MET A 1 4.43 18.57 -22.73
C MET A 1 4.01 17.32 -23.48
N LEU A 2 3.19 16.44 -22.88
CA LEU A 2 2.61 15.30 -23.61
C LEU A 2 1.70 15.81 -24.73
N SER A 3 2.00 15.41 -25.95
CA SER A 3 1.14 15.62 -27.11
C SER A 3 0.10 14.49 -27.21
N THR A 4 -0.96 14.73 -27.97
CA THR A 4 -1.98 13.69 -28.27
C THR A 4 -1.35 12.48 -28.97
N ASN A 5 -0.29 12.69 -29.75
CA ASN A 5 0.46 11.63 -30.41
C ASN A 5 1.16 10.70 -29.42
N ASP A 6 1.68 11.24 -28.30
CA ASP A 6 2.39 10.43 -27.29
C ASP A 6 1.44 9.43 -26.60
N VAL A 7 0.21 9.86 -26.30
CA VAL A 7 -0.83 8.98 -25.74
C VAL A 7 -1.35 7.99 -26.78
N GLY A 8 -1.42 8.41 -28.05
CA GLY A 8 -1.73 7.50 -29.16
C GLY A 8 -0.71 6.36 -29.30
N VAL A 9 0.59 6.67 -29.17
CA VAL A 9 1.67 5.67 -29.19
C VAL A 9 1.60 4.74 -27.97
N LEU A 10 1.28 5.26 -26.78
CA LEU A 10 0.99 4.45 -25.60
C LEU A 10 -0.15 3.45 -25.87
N PHE A 11 -1.26 3.91 -26.44
CA PHE A 11 -2.42 3.05 -26.74
C PHE A 11 -2.08 1.98 -27.79
N ALA A 12 -1.30 2.33 -28.80
CA ALA A 12 -0.81 1.37 -29.78
C ALA A 12 0.09 0.31 -29.13
N CYS A 13 0.99 0.71 -28.23
CA CYS A 13 1.87 -0.19 -27.49
C CYS A 13 1.07 -1.16 -26.59
N MET A 14 0.09 -0.64 -25.84
CA MET A 14 -0.77 -1.46 -24.98
C MET A 14 -1.65 -2.40 -25.79
N LYS A 15 -2.22 -1.94 -26.91
CA LYS A 15 -3.02 -2.78 -27.80
C LYS A 15 -2.18 -3.88 -28.45
N ALA A 16 -0.92 -3.61 -28.78
CA ALA A 16 -0.01 -4.64 -29.28
C ALA A 16 0.33 -5.70 -28.22
N ALA A 17 0.45 -5.31 -26.95
CA ALA A 17 0.75 -6.23 -25.85
C ALA A 17 -0.45 -7.07 -25.39
N TYR A 18 -1.64 -6.46 -25.30
CA TYR A 18 -2.83 -7.08 -24.69
C TYR A 18 -3.89 -7.52 -25.72
N GLY A 19 -3.75 -7.12 -26.98
CA GLY A 19 -4.67 -7.48 -28.06
C GLY A 19 -6.13 -7.14 -27.71
N HIS A 20 -7.01 -8.14 -27.76
CA HIS A 20 -8.44 -8.00 -27.47
C HIS A 20 -8.74 -7.69 -26.00
N GLN A 21 -7.80 -7.94 -25.08
CA GLN A 21 -8.01 -7.64 -23.67
C GLN A 21 -7.90 -6.14 -23.39
N TRP A 22 -7.27 -5.35 -24.27
CA TRP A 22 -7.20 -3.90 -24.14
C TRP A 22 -8.59 -3.27 -24.40
N PRO A 23 -9.31 -2.81 -23.36
CA PRO A 23 -10.71 -2.44 -23.50
C PRO A 23 -10.88 -0.99 -24.01
N HIS A 24 -9.79 -0.22 -24.08
CA HIS A 24 -9.85 1.21 -24.34
C HIS A 24 -9.78 1.52 -25.84
N THR A 25 -10.83 2.18 -26.34
CA THR A 25 -10.90 2.74 -27.69
C THR A 25 -10.28 4.14 -27.74
N ALA A 26 -10.25 4.75 -28.94
CA ALA A 26 -9.74 6.12 -29.13
C ALA A 26 -10.46 7.17 -28.25
N GLU A 27 -11.67 6.88 -27.79
CA GLU A 27 -12.47 7.74 -26.91
C GLU A 27 -11.86 7.92 -25.52
N ALA A 28 -11.02 6.98 -25.06
CA ALA A 28 -10.34 7.08 -23.77
C ALA A 28 -9.07 7.94 -23.83
N ILE A 29 -8.59 8.32 -25.02
CA ILE A 29 -7.35 9.10 -25.20
C ILE A 29 -7.39 10.45 -24.43
N PRO A 30 -8.47 11.26 -24.49
CA PRO A 30 -8.52 12.53 -23.76
C PRO A 30 -8.44 12.36 -22.24
N VAL A 31 -9.04 11.29 -21.70
CA VAL A 31 -9.01 10.97 -20.26
C VAL A 31 -7.58 10.64 -19.81
N TRP A 32 -6.92 9.77 -20.57
CA TRP A 32 -5.52 9.39 -20.31
C TRP A 32 -4.57 10.56 -20.50
N GLN A 33 -4.79 11.40 -21.50
CA GLN A 33 -4.00 12.61 -21.72
C GLN A 33 -4.13 13.59 -20.55
N ASN A 34 -5.34 13.77 -20.01
CA ASN A 34 -5.54 14.64 -18.85
C ASN A 34 -4.85 14.09 -17.60
N ALA A 35 -5.01 12.79 -17.32
CA ALA A 35 -4.36 12.14 -16.18
C ALA A 35 -2.82 12.18 -16.27
N LEU A 36 -2.27 12.07 -17.48
CA LEU A 36 -0.82 12.03 -17.72
C LEU A 36 -0.20 13.39 -18.02
N ARG A 37 -0.99 14.47 -18.02
CA ARG A 37 -0.55 15.82 -18.45
C ARG A 37 0.70 16.33 -17.72
N ARG A 38 0.88 15.92 -16.46
CA ARG A 38 2.00 16.33 -15.60
C ARG A 38 3.32 15.59 -15.86
N PHE A 39 3.29 14.48 -16.60
CA PHE A 39 4.46 13.64 -16.82
C PHE A 39 5.14 13.97 -18.15
N LYS A 40 6.40 13.55 -18.29
CA LYS A 40 7.14 13.67 -19.57
C LYS A 40 6.84 12.46 -20.46
N PRO A 41 6.82 12.61 -21.80
CA PRO A 41 6.58 11.50 -22.73
C PRO A 41 7.49 10.29 -22.47
N LYS A 42 8.77 10.53 -22.18
CA LYS A 42 9.73 9.49 -21.83
C LYS A 42 9.31 8.66 -20.61
N GLN A 43 8.79 9.29 -19.56
CA GLN A 43 8.33 8.59 -18.34
C GLN A 43 7.11 7.72 -18.63
N VAL A 44 6.18 8.22 -19.46
CA VAL A 44 4.98 7.48 -19.87
C VAL A 44 5.36 6.25 -20.70
N MET A 45 6.31 6.38 -21.63
CA MET A 45 6.77 5.24 -22.44
C MET A 45 7.58 4.21 -21.65
N GLU A 46 8.41 4.65 -20.70
CA GLU A 46 9.10 3.74 -19.78
C GLU A 46 8.10 2.98 -18.90
N ALA A 47 7.06 3.66 -18.41
CA ALA A 47 5.98 3.03 -17.66
C ALA A 47 5.17 2.05 -18.52
N ALA A 48 4.98 2.35 -19.80
CA ALA A 48 4.32 1.45 -20.75
C ALA A 48 5.01 0.09 -20.83
N ASN A 49 6.32 0.10 -21.02
CA ASN A 49 7.10 -1.14 -21.02
C ASN A 49 7.00 -1.87 -19.67
N LYS A 50 7.15 -1.16 -18.55
CA LYS A 50 7.04 -1.75 -17.20
C LYS A 50 5.68 -2.36 -16.92
N ALA A 51 4.60 -1.76 -17.43
CA ALA A 51 3.25 -2.24 -17.23
C ALA A 51 3.02 -3.61 -17.88
N VAL A 52 3.55 -3.83 -19.09
CA VAL A 52 3.48 -5.12 -19.77
C VAL A 52 4.17 -6.23 -18.97
N PHE A 53 5.30 -5.91 -18.31
CA PHE A 53 5.98 -6.87 -17.44
C PHE A 53 5.26 -7.12 -16.11
N ARG A 54 4.65 -6.08 -15.52
CA ARG A 54 4.00 -6.14 -14.20
C ARG A 54 2.59 -6.75 -14.26
N HIS A 55 1.85 -6.47 -15.31
CA HIS A 55 0.48 -6.92 -15.54
C HIS A 55 0.46 -7.79 -16.78
N LYS A 56 0.79 -9.07 -16.65
CA LYS A 56 0.95 -9.99 -17.80
C LYS A 56 -0.38 -10.47 -18.37
N ASP A 57 -1.34 -10.72 -17.49
CA ASP A 57 -2.59 -11.40 -17.87
C ASP A 57 -3.71 -10.44 -18.25
N PHE A 58 -3.64 -9.20 -17.78
CA PHE A 58 -4.66 -8.17 -17.99
C PHE A 58 -4.01 -6.79 -18.12
N PRO A 59 -4.57 -5.89 -18.93
CA PRO A 59 -4.06 -4.54 -19.04
C PRO A 59 -4.23 -3.73 -17.75
N PRO A 60 -3.32 -2.79 -17.45
CA PRO A 60 -3.44 -1.95 -16.27
C PRO A 60 -4.60 -0.98 -16.43
N THR A 61 -5.29 -0.70 -15.32
CA THR A 61 -6.19 0.46 -15.23
C THR A 61 -5.38 1.76 -15.23
N ILE A 62 -6.03 2.91 -15.49
CA ILE A 62 -5.36 4.21 -15.46
C ILE A 62 -4.68 4.51 -14.10
N GLY A 63 -5.30 4.11 -12.99
CA GLY A 63 -4.72 4.26 -11.64
C GLY A 63 -3.48 3.40 -11.45
N GLN A 64 -3.56 2.12 -11.82
CA GLN A 64 -2.39 1.22 -11.77
C GLN A 64 -1.26 1.68 -12.69
N PHE A 65 -1.60 2.28 -13.83
CA PHE A 65 -0.61 2.86 -14.72
C PHE A 65 0.06 4.09 -14.10
N LEU A 66 -0.70 4.96 -13.44
CA LEU A 66 -0.15 6.11 -12.71
C LEU A 66 0.83 5.66 -11.60
N ASP A 67 0.51 4.58 -10.89
CA ASP A 67 1.42 3.98 -9.88
C ASP A 67 2.73 3.42 -10.48
N ILE A 68 2.79 3.23 -11.80
CA ILE A 68 4.01 2.79 -12.51
C ILE A 68 4.80 4.00 -13.02
N VAL A 69 4.10 5.03 -13.51
CA VAL A 69 4.70 6.29 -13.99
C VAL A 69 5.31 7.06 -12.83
N ASP A 70 4.60 7.11 -11.71
CA ASP A 70 4.93 7.86 -10.51
C ASP A 70 4.66 6.95 -9.32
N PRO A 71 5.55 5.98 -9.07
CA PRO A 71 5.39 5.09 -7.95
C PRO A 71 5.24 5.96 -6.70
N PRO A 72 4.20 5.74 -5.87
CA PRO A 72 4.16 6.38 -4.57
C PRO A 72 5.49 6.09 -3.91
N ALA A 73 6.06 7.07 -3.20
CA ALA A 73 7.29 6.89 -2.44
C ALA A 73 7.06 5.72 -1.48
N LEU A 74 7.35 4.51 -1.96
CA LEU A 74 7.39 3.33 -1.14
C LEU A 74 8.46 3.70 -0.11
N PRO A 75 8.18 3.57 1.20
CA PRO A 75 9.25 3.61 2.18
C PRO A 75 10.30 2.65 1.64
N ALA A 76 11.52 3.17 1.43
CA ALA A 76 12.60 2.45 0.77
C ALA A 76 12.57 1.02 1.29
N ARG A 77 12.30 0.04 0.42
CA ARG A 77 12.42 -1.37 0.85
C ARG A 77 13.84 -1.46 1.39
N PRO A 78 14.05 -1.83 2.68
CA PRO A 78 15.38 -2.00 3.20
C PRO A 78 16.09 -2.95 2.25
N ASN A 79 17.20 -2.50 1.66
CA ASN A 79 18.03 -3.32 0.81
C ASN A 79 18.35 -4.58 1.63
N THR A 80 17.87 -5.75 1.18
CA THR A 80 18.01 -7.07 1.84
C THR A 80 19.46 -7.58 1.93
N TYR A 81 20.44 -6.69 1.78
CA TYR A 81 21.87 -6.94 1.97
C TYR A 81 22.36 -6.60 3.38
N LEU A 82 21.54 -5.95 4.21
CA LEU A 82 21.84 -5.80 5.62
C LEU A 82 21.29 -7.02 6.39
N PRO A 83 22.11 -7.68 7.22
CA PRO A 83 21.61 -8.71 8.12
C PRO A 83 20.52 -8.10 8.99
N ALA A 84 19.44 -8.86 9.22
CA ALA A 84 18.37 -8.40 10.09
C ALA A 84 18.97 -7.94 11.44
N PRO A 85 18.54 -6.79 11.99
CA PRO A 85 19.08 -6.30 13.25
C PRO A 85 18.96 -7.38 14.31
N GLU A 86 20.00 -7.52 15.14
CA GLU A 86 20.01 -8.52 16.20
C GLU A 86 18.86 -8.28 17.17
N SER A 87 17.82 -9.12 17.06
CA SER A 87 16.70 -9.10 17.97
C SER A 87 17.07 -9.89 19.23
N THR A 88 16.83 -9.28 20.38
CA THR A 88 16.98 -9.95 21.67
C THR A 88 15.95 -11.06 21.83
N GLN A 89 16.21 -12.05 22.69
CA GLN A 89 15.28 -13.16 22.93
C GLN A 89 13.89 -12.66 23.36
N ALA A 90 13.83 -11.58 24.14
CA ALA A 90 12.59 -10.93 24.56
C ALA A 90 11.81 -10.33 23.37
N GLN A 91 12.52 -9.67 22.44
CA GLN A 91 11.90 -9.09 21.24
C GLN A 91 11.34 -10.18 20.31
N ARG A 92 12.07 -11.29 20.13
CA ARG A 92 11.58 -12.43 19.34
C ARG A 92 10.33 -13.06 19.95
N ALA A 93 10.29 -13.21 21.27
CA ALA A 93 9.12 -13.72 21.97
C ALA A 93 7.89 -12.80 21.82
N ALA A 94 8.10 -11.48 21.88
CA ALA A 94 7.05 -10.48 21.67
C ALA A 94 6.51 -10.51 20.23
N GLN A 95 7.40 -10.55 19.23
CA GLN A 95 7.04 -10.67 17.81
C GLN A 95 6.25 -11.96 17.53
N LEU A 96 6.69 -13.10 18.06
CA LEU A 96 5.97 -14.38 17.94
C LEU A 96 4.57 -14.33 18.56
N THR A 97 4.44 -13.66 19.71
CA THR A 97 3.15 -13.51 20.39
C THR A 97 2.21 -12.63 19.56
N MET A 98 2.72 -11.53 19.01
CA MET A 98 1.95 -10.65 18.13
C MET A 98 1.50 -11.36 16.85
N LEU A 99 2.40 -12.10 16.19
CA LEU A 99 2.08 -12.92 15.02
C LEU A 99 1.02 -13.98 15.33
N LYS A 100 1.12 -14.67 16.47
CA LYS A 100 0.10 -15.64 16.89
C LYS A 100 -1.27 -14.99 17.08
N ILE A 101 -1.31 -13.78 17.63
CA ILE A 101 -2.56 -13.02 17.81
C ILE A 101 -3.13 -12.59 16.45
N VAL A 102 -2.30 -12.06 15.56
CA VAL A 102 -2.71 -11.61 14.22
C VAL A 102 -3.19 -12.78 13.35
N VAL A 103 -2.52 -13.94 13.40
CA VAL A 103 -2.94 -15.14 12.67
C VAL A 103 -4.25 -15.70 13.22
N LYS A 104 -4.44 -15.68 14.55
CA LYS A 104 -5.63 -16.23 15.20
C LYS A 104 -6.86 -15.33 15.08
N HIS A 105 -6.67 -14.02 15.07
CA HIS A 105 -7.78 -13.05 15.19
C HIS A 105 -7.88 -12.07 14.01
N GLY A 106 -7.00 -12.18 13.01
CA GLY A 106 -6.92 -11.25 11.89
C GLY A 106 -6.08 -10.00 12.19
N PRO A 107 -5.92 -9.09 11.22
CA PRO A 107 -5.15 -7.87 11.41
C PRO A 107 -5.74 -7.02 12.54
N ILE A 108 -4.89 -6.63 13.50
CA ILE A 108 -5.26 -5.68 14.55
C ILE A 108 -5.33 -4.31 13.91
N THR A 109 -6.55 -3.86 13.59
CA THR A 109 -6.79 -2.52 13.04
C THR A 109 -7.07 -1.53 14.17
N LYS A 110 -6.93 -0.22 13.90
CA LYS A 110 -7.35 0.84 14.83
C LYS A 110 -8.82 0.69 15.24
N PHE A 111 -9.66 0.24 14.31
CA PHE A 111 -11.05 -0.10 14.59
C PHE A 111 -11.17 -1.24 15.61
N THR A 112 -10.38 -2.30 15.48
CA THR A 112 -10.35 -3.42 16.43
C THR A 112 -9.92 -2.98 17.83
N LEU A 113 -8.92 -2.10 17.94
CA LEU A 113 -8.45 -1.57 19.21
C LEU A 113 -9.50 -0.68 19.89
N ASN A 114 -10.16 0.20 19.12
CA ASN A 114 -11.25 1.02 19.61
C ASN A 114 -12.44 0.15 20.06
N LEU A 115 -12.79 -0.90 19.30
CA LEU A 115 -13.85 -1.83 19.68
C LEU A 115 -13.52 -2.59 20.98
N MET A 116 -12.26 -2.99 21.17
CA MET A 116 -11.82 -3.61 22.42
C MET A 116 -11.89 -2.64 23.61
N GLN A 117 -11.59 -1.36 23.38
CA GLN A 117 -11.73 -0.31 24.38
C GLN A 117 -13.20 -0.07 24.73
N ASP A 118 -14.08 0.03 23.74
CA ASP A 118 -15.52 0.21 23.94
C ASP A 118 -16.14 -0.97 24.70
N LEU A 119 -15.77 -2.20 24.32
CA LEU A 119 -16.19 -3.42 25.02
C LEU A 119 -15.71 -3.43 26.48
N LYS A 120 -14.43 -3.10 26.71
CA LYS A 120 -13.88 -3.08 28.06
C LYS A 120 -14.50 -1.97 28.92
N ASN A 121 -14.78 -0.81 28.34
CA ASN A 121 -15.47 0.29 29.02
C ASN A 121 -16.94 -0.04 29.31
N ALA A 122 -17.62 -0.80 28.44
CA ALA A 122 -18.95 -1.33 28.71
C ALA A 122 -18.93 -2.34 29.88
N ILE A 123 -17.97 -3.27 29.89
CA ILE A 123 -17.76 -4.24 30.99
C ILE A 123 -17.42 -3.52 32.31
N VAL A 124 -16.62 -2.44 32.25
CA VAL A 124 -16.30 -1.61 33.42
C VAL A 124 -17.56 -0.94 34.00
N ARG A 125 -18.48 -0.47 33.16
CA ARG A 125 -19.75 0.11 33.61
C ARG A 125 -20.66 -0.92 34.30
N GLU A 126 -20.62 -2.18 33.85
CA GLU A 126 -21.46 -3.25 34.40
C GLU A 126 -20.84 -3.93 35.64
N HIS A 127 -19.52 -4.02 35.74
CA HIS A 127 -18.83 -4.82 36.77
C HIS A 127 -17.87 -4.03 37.68
N GLY A 128 -17.77 -2.71 37.53
CA GLY A 128 -17.03 -1.84 38.46
C GLY A 128 -15.50 -1.94 38.41
N TYR A 129 -14.93 -2.46 37.31
CA TYR A 129 -13.48 -2.50 37.10
C TYR A 129 -12.92 -1.09 36.78
N LYS A 130 -11.59 -0.92 36.86
CA LYS A 130 -10.97 0.37 36.47
C LYS A 130 -11.13 0.60 34.95
N PRO A 131 -11.58 1.79 34.51
CA PRO A 131 -11.69 2.12 33.09
C PRO A 131 -10.33 2.03 32.41
N VAL A 132 -10.34 1.72 31.11
CA VAL A 132 -9.13 1.86 30.29
C VAL A 132 -8.96 3.33 30.01
N ASP A 133 -7.81 3.86 30.42
CA ASP A 133 -7.41 5.21 30.07
C ASP A 133 -7.42 5.34 28.54
N PRO A 134 -8.17 6.29 27.94
CA PRO A 134 -8.10 6.56 26.51
C PRO A 134 -6.66 6.78 26.02
N ASP A 135 -5.83 7.41 26.84
CA ASP A 135 -4.45 7.71 26.53
C ASP A 135 -3.60 6.43 26.43
N PHE A 136 -3.99 5.35 27.13
CA PHE A 136 -3.30 4.05 27.06
C PHE A 136 -3.43 3.41 25.67
N ILE A 137 -4.55 3.58 24.97
CA ILE A 137 -4.75 3.00 23.64
C ILE A 137 -3.97 3.78 22.59
N ASP A 138 -3.97 5.11 22.69
CA ASP A 138 -3.16 5.96 21.84
C ASP A 138 -1.66 5.73 22.08
N ASP A 139 -1.24 5.60 23.35
CA ASP A 139 0.14 5.24 23.71
C ASP A 139 0.53 3.85 23.18
N LEU A 140 -0.35 2.85 23.30
CA LEU A 140 -0.11 1.51 22.79
C LEU A 140 -0.03 1.52 21.25
N HIS A 141 -0.91 2.26 20.58
CA HIS A 141 -0.87 2.41 19.12
C HIS A 141 0.43 3.09 18.67
N ASN A 142 0.83 4.18 19.34
CA ASN A 142 2.06 4.89 19.05
C ASN A 142 3.31 4.05 19.34
N GLN A 143 3.32 3.25 20.41
CA GLN A 143 4.38 2.30 20.70
C GLN A 143 4.48 1.20 19.64
N LEU A 144 3.34 0.67 19.18
CA LEU A 144 3.30 -0.33 18.11
C LEU A 144 3.80 0.25 16.79
N MET A 145 3.38 1.47 16.43
CA MET A 145 3.84 2.15 15.21
C MET A 145 5.33 2.53 15.30
N GLY A 146 5.80 3.04 16.43
CA GLY A 146 7.21 3.37 16.65
C GLY A 146 8.13 2.14 16.65
N LEU A 147 7.64 0.97 17.05
CA LEU A 147 8.38 -0.29 16.92
C LEU A 147 8.48 -0.76 15.46
N VAL A 148 7.48 -0.47 14.64
CA VAL A 148 7.50 -0.73 13.19
C VAL A 148 8.48 0.21 12.48
N GLU A 149 8.48 1.50 12.83
CA GLU A 149 9.39 2.50 12.26
C GLU A 149 10.86 2.23 12.63
N LYS A 150 11.13 1.82 13.89
CA LYS A 150 12.50 1.45 14.34
C LYS A 150 13.03 0.15 13.74
N GLN A 151 12.18 -0.72 13.19
CA GLN A 151 12.62 -1.91 12.44
C GLN A 151 12.83 -1.60 10.95
N ALA A 152 12.40 -0.43 10.47
CA ALA A 152 12.56 0.04 9.09
C ALA A 152 13.75 1.00 8.90
N ALA A 153 14.40 1.41 9.99
CA ALA A 153 15.65 2.19 10.01
C ALA A 153 16.85 1.28 10.25
#